data_AF-A0A174SPK8-F1
#
_entry.id   AF-A0A174SPK8-F1
#
_cell.length_a   1.000
_cell.length_b   1.000
_cell.length_c   1.000
_cell.angle_alpha   90.00
_cell.angle_beta   90.00
_cell.angle_gamma   90.00
#
_symmetry.space_group_name_H-M   'P 1'
#
loop_
_entity.id
_entity.type
_entity.pdbx_description
1 polymer ?
#
loop_
_entity_poly.entity_id
_entity_poly.type
_entity_poly.pdbx_seq_one_letter_code
_entity_poly.pdbx_strand_id
1 'polypeptide(L)'
;MDQDTYWNQWLEGIGAYIDVMHIKDYSLGKDRAYQPEQLGEGILGYKEISRWLHENKPDMYLLREEMNPAAARKDIEFMKRL
;
A
#
# COMPACT_ATOMS: atom_id res chain seq x y z
N MET A 1 -0.57 16.35 1.55
CA MET A 1 -0.88 15.65 2.80
C MET A 1 0.41 15.01 3.27
N ASP A 2 0.75 15.15 4.55
CA ASP A 2 1.88 14.42 5.12
C ASP A 2 1.43 12.97 5.35
N GLN A 3 1.81 12.08 4.43
CA GLN A 3 1.43 10.67 4.50
C GLN A 3 2.15 9.95 5.64
N ASP A 4 3.37 10.35 5.98
CA ASP A 4 4.14 9.67 7.01
C ASP A 4 3.44 9.82 8.37
N THR A 5 3.04 11.04 8.73
CA THR A 5 2.26 11.28 9.96
C THR A 5 0.93 10.53 9.96
N TYR A 6 0.21 10.56 8.83
CA TYR A 6 -1.09 9.89 8.73
C TYR A 6 -0.99 8.38 8.91
N TRP A 7 -0.04 7.73 8.21
CA TRP A 7 0.15 6.29 8.30
C TRP A 7 0.57 5.85 9.69
N ASN A 8 1.50 6.58 10.33
CA ASN A 8 1.91 6.25 11.70
C ASN A 8 0.72 6.30 12.67
N GLN A 9 -0.07 7.38 12.65
CA GLN A 9 -1.23 7.53 13.54
C GLN A 9 -2.30 6.45 13.31
N TRP A 10 -2.58 6.14 12.05
CA TRP A 10 -3.57 5.12 11.71
C TRP A 10 -3.12 3.71 12.12
N LEU A 11 -1.85 3.37 11.85
CA LEU A 11 -1.27 2.07 12.22
C LEU A 11 -1.13 1.89 13.74
N GLU A 12 -0.78 2.95 14.47
CA GLU A 12 -0.76 2.94 15.94
C GLU A 12 -2.16 2.67 16.50
N GLY A 13 -3.19 3.32 15.95
CA GLY A 13 -4.55 3.21 16.45
C GLY A 13 -5.23 1.87 16.14
N ILE A 14 -5.00 1.32 14.94
CA ILE A 14 -5.78 0.16 14.48
C ILE A 14 -4.95 -1.02 13.96
N GLY A 15 -3.65 -0.86 13.72
CA GLY A 15 -2.83 -1.85 13.02
C GLY A 15 -2.82 -3.22 13.70
N ALA A 16 -2.84 -3.25 15.03
CA ALA A 16 -2.88 -4.51 15.80
C ALA A 16 -4.10 -5.38 15.48
N TYR A 17 -5.23 -4.77 15.08
CA TYR A 17 -6.49 -5.45 14.77
C TYR A 17 -6.64 -5.84 13.29
N ILE A 18 -5.63 -5.55 12.46
CA ILE A 18 -5.64 -5.91 11.04
C ILE A 18 -5.02 -7.30 10.88
N ASP A 19 -5.74 -8.17 10.18
CA ASP A 19 -5.31 -9.53 9.81
C ASP A 19 -4.95 -9.66 8.33
N VAL A 20 -5.52 -8.80 7.48
CA VAL A 20 -5.30 -8.80 6.03
C VAL A 20 -5.35 -7.35 5.52
N MET A 21 -4.44 -6.99 4.62
CA MET A 21 -4.41 -5.66 4.01
C MET A 21 -4.50 -5.77 2.48
N HIS A 22 -5.51 -5.13 1.90
CA HIS A 22 -5.55 -4.91 0.47
C HIS A 22 -4.65 -3.73 0.11
N ILE A 23 -3.83 -3.90 -0.93
CA ILE A 23 -2.89 -2.88 -1.37
C ILE A 23 -3.13 -2.53 -2.84
N LYS A 24 -3.19 -1.23 -3.10
CA LYS A 24 -3.33 -0.60 -4.41
C LYS A 24 -2.64 0.75 -4.39
N ASP A 25 -2.26 1.23 -5.56
CA ASP A 25 -1.74 2.58 -5.74
C ASP A 25 -2.62 3.34 -6.73
N TYR A 26 -2.45 4.66 -6.76
CA TYR A 26 -3.22 5.50 -7.66
C TYR A 26 -2.54 6.82 -7.96
N SER A 27 -2.95 7.45 -9.05
CA SER A 27 -2.65 8.83 -9.36
C SER A 27 -3.95 9.63 -9.50
N LEU A 28 -3.82 10.95 -9.58
CA LEU A 28 -4.94 11.86 -9.80
C LEU A 28 -4.78 12.49 -11.19
N GLY A 29 -5.65 12.09 -12.11
CA GLY A 29 -5.71 12.63 -13.46
C GLY A 29 -6.33 14.02 -13.52
N LYS A 30 -6.76 14.42 -14.72
CA LYS A 30 -7.49 15.67 -14.94
C LYS A 30 -8.71 15.74 -14.01
N ASP A 31 -8.96 16.92 -13.45
CA ASP A 31 -10.06 17.18 -12.50
C ASP A 31 -10.01 16.30 -11.24
N ARG A 32 -8.81 15.82 -10.87
CA ARG A 32 -8.56 14.90 -9.75
C ARG A 32 -9.32 13.57 -9.86
N ALA A 33 -9.62 13.14 -11.08
CA ALA A 33 -10.18 11.82 -11.32
C ALA A 33 -9.20 10.74 -10.85
N TYR A 34 -9.72 9.76 -10.11
CA TYR A 34 -8.95 8.59 -9.67
C TYR A 34 -8.45 7.80 -10.88
N GLN A 35 -7.17 7.45 -10.88
CA GLN A 35 -6.55 6.56 -11.87
C GLN A 35 -5.79 5.46 -11.12
N PRO A 36 -6.15 4.18 -11.29
CA PRO A 36 -5.40 3.09 -10.68
C PRO A 36 -3.99 3.05 -11.26
N GLU A 37 -3.00 2.84 -10.41
CA GLU A 37 -1.59 2.74 -10.82
C GLU A 37 -1.01 1.42 -10.34
N GLN A 38 0.06 1.00 -11.02
CA GLN A 38 0.91 -0.07 -10.54
C GLN A 38 1.51 0.30 -9.18
N LEU A 39 1.72 -0.67 -8.29
CA LEU A 39 2.27 -0.41 -6.97
C LEU A 39 3.66 0.27 -7.06
N GLY A 40 3.79 1.40 -6.37
CA GLY A 40 5.02 2.20 -6.32
C GLY A 40 5.16 3.24 -7.43
N GLU A 41 4.21 3.30 -8.37
CA GLU A 41 4.19 4.28 -9.46
C GLU A 41 3.17 5.40 -9.21
N GLY A 42 2.30 5.25 -8.21
CA GLY A 42 1.30 6.24 -7.84
C GLY A 42 1.77 7.18 -6.73
N ILE A 43 0.80 7.81 -6.07
CA ILE A 43 1.05 8.83 -5.06
C ILE A 43 1.16 8.27 -3.64
N LEU A 44 0.88 6.99 -3.41
CA LEU A 44 0.93 6.43 -2.06
C LEU A 44 2.38 6.27 -1.55
N GLY A 45 2.61 6.74 -0.32
CA GLY A 45 3.86 6.56 0.40
C GLY A 45 3.83 5.27 1.23
N TYR A 46 4.66 4.29 0.86
CA TYR A 46 4.69 2.99 1.53
C TYR A 46 5.74 2.84 2.63
N LYS A 47 6.61 3.83 2.82
CA LYS A 47 7.75 3.74 3.75
C LYS A 47 7.33 3.37 5.18
N GLU A 48 6.35 4.08 5.71
CA GLU A 48 5.88 3.86 7.09
C GLU A 48 5.06 2.58 7.22
N ILE A 49 4.25 2.24 6.19
CA ILE A 49 3.53 0.96 6.11
C ILE A 49 4.54 -0.19 6.15
N SER A 50 5.54 -0.16 5.27
CA SER A 50 6.57 -1.18 5.16
C SER A 50 7.33 -1.38 6.47
N ARG A 51 7.78 -0.28 7.10
CA ARG A 51 8.45 -0.35 8.41
C ARG A 51 7.57 -1.03 9.45
N TRP A 52 6.32 -0.59 9.57
CA TRP A 52 5.40 -1.12 10.58
C TRP A 52 5.08 -2.60 10.36
N LEU A 53 4.87 -3.03 9.11
CA LEU A 53 4.64 -4.43 8.75
C LEU A 53 5.78 -5.31 9.22
N HIS A 54 7.02 -4.93 8.90
CA HIS A 54 8.21 -5.67 9.31
C HIS A 54 8.38 -5.73 10.83
N GLU A 55 8.06 -4.65 11.56
CA GLU A 55 8.23 -4.57 13.00
C GLU A 55 7.12 -5.29 13.79
N ASN A 56 5.88 -5.30 13.29
CA ASN A 56 4.71 -5.69 14.08
C ASN A 56 3.95 -6.90 13.52
N LYS A 57 3.98 -7.10 12.20
CA LYS A 57 3.15 -8.10 11.50
C LYS A 57 3.88 -8.68 10.27
N PRO A 58 5.09 -9.27 10.42
CA PRO A 58 5.90 -9.72 9.28
C PRO A 58 5.25 -10.84 8.45
N ASP A 59 4.30 -11.57 9.03
CA ASP A 59 3.58 -12.68 8.38
C ASP A 59 2.18 -12.28 7.86
N MET A 60 1.82 -11.00 7.89
CA MET A 60 0.48 -10.56 7.48
C MET A 60 0.26 -10.70 5.98
N TYR A 61 -0.92 -11.19 5.61
CA TYR A 61 -1.29 -11.33 4.20
C TYR A 61 -1.55 -9.98 3.56
N LEU A 62 -0.76 -9.68 2.52
CA LEU A 62 -1.03 -8.57 1.61
C LEU A 62 -1.76 -9.10 0.37
N LEU A 63 -2.88 -8.48 0.04
CA LEU A 63 -3.68 -8.82 -1.14
C LEU A 63 -3.59 -7.69 -2.15
N ARG A 64 -3.13 -8.02 -3.36
CA ARG A 64 -3.15 -7.10 -4.49
C ARG A 64 -4.60 -6.83 -4.91
N GLU A 65 -5.01 -5.56 -4.98
CA GLU A 65 -6.37 -5.21 -5.40
C GLU A 65 -6.50 -5.03 -6.92
N GLU A 66 -5.48 -4.47 -7.59
CA GLU A 66 -5.50 -4.32 -9.05
C GLU A 66 -5.61 -5.70 -9.71
N MET A 67 -6.41 -5.83 -10.77
CA MET A 67 -6.69 -7.12 -11.41
C MET A 67 -6.06 -7.27 -12.78
N ASN A 68 -5.39 -6.24 -13.31
CA ASN A 68 -4.67 -6.33 -14.58
C ASN A 68 -3.55 -7.39 -14.53
N PRO A 69 -3.65 -8.51 -15.26
CA PRO A 69 -2.65 -9.59 -15.19
C PRO A 69 -1.27 -9.17 -15.69
N ALA A 70 -1.19 -8.21 -16.61
CA ALA A 70 0.08 -7.74 -17.17
C ALA A 70 0.95 -7.02 -16.12
N ALA A 71 0.32 -6.39 -15.12
CA ALA A 71 1.00 -5.70 -14.02
C ALA A 71 1.32 -6.61 -12.84
N ALA A 72 0.63 -7.76 -12.71
CA ALA A 72 0.66 -8.62 -11.55
C ALA A 72 2.08 -9.02 -11.10
N ARG A 73 2.95 -9.37 -12.04
CA ARG A 73 4.34 -9.74 -11.71
C ARG A 73 5.08 -8.59 -11.02
N LYS A 74 4.96 -7.36 -11.52
CA LYS A 74 5.66 -6.21 -10.95
C LYS A 74 5.08 -5.83 -9.59
N ASP A 75 3.75 -5.88 -9.45
CA ASP A 75 3.07 -5.63 -8.18
C ASP A 75 3.50 -6.66 -7.11
N ILE A 76 3.57 -7.94 -7.45
CA ILE A 76 4.03 -8.99 -6.54
C ILE A 76 5.50 -8.74 -6.12
N GLU A 77 6.37 -8.39 -7.07
CA GLU A 77 7.77 -8.05 -6.75
C GLU A 77 7.90 -6.79 -5.89
N PHE A 78 6.98 -5.82 -6.04
CA PHE A 78 6.90 -4.68 -5.14
C PHE A 78 6.47 -5.11 -3.74
N MET A 79 5.39 -5.90 -3.63
CA MET A 79 4.86 -6.39 -2.34
C MET A 79 5.87 -7.23 -1.56
N LYS A 80 6.74 -7.99 -2.23
CA LYS A 80 7.83 -8.75 -1.58
C LYS A 80 8.90 -7.87 -0.93
N ARG A 81 8.96 -6.58 -1.29
CA ARG A 81 9.91 -5.61 -0.74
C ARG A 81 9.26 -4.68 0.28
N LEU A 82 7.94 -4.78 0.47
CA LEU A 82 7.20 -4.05 1.50
C LEU A 82 7.42 -4.67 2.86
#